data_AF-A0A467HCA7-F1
#
_entry.id   AF-A0A467HCA7-F1
#
_cell.length_a   1.000
_cell.length_b   1.000
_cell.length_c   1.000
_cell.angle_alpha   90.00
_cell.angle_beta   90.00
_cell.angle_gamma   90.00
#
_symmetry.space_group_name_H-M   'P 1'
#
loop_
_entity.id
_entity.type
_entity.pdbx_description
1 polymer ?
#
loop_
_entity_poly.entity_id
_entity_poly.type
_entity_poly.pdbx_seq_one_letter_code
_entity_poly.pdbx_strand_id
1 'polypeptide(L)'
;MKESEMDKVRKMNVAKIRQLQSEVIAKIETNYDELSRDERKELQNDLKFLEGIRDSKKGITAASKLLAFTVEEYKELAKSNSDKSIADELGVSCSTFADWKRKKNLVPWNNNVKGRNI
;
A
#
# COMPACT_ATOMS: atom_id res chain seq x y z
N MET A 1 3.30 24.63 -6.00
CA MET A 1 3.87 24.47 -4.64
C MET A 1 5.30 25.00 -4.61
N LYS A 2 5.67 25.78 -3.59
CA LYS A 2 7.03 26.35 -3.48
C LYS A 2 8.03 25.29 -2.99
N GLU A 3 9.31 25.44 -3.31
CA GLU A 3 10.38 24.50 -2.91
C GLU A 3 10.39 24.21 -1.41
N SER A 4 10.24 25.25 -0.57
CA SER A 4 10.21 25.11 0.89
C SER A 4 9.01 24.31 1.41
N GLU A 5 7.91 24.24 0.64
CA GLU A 5 6.77 23.39 0.95
C GLU A 5 6.99 21.95 0.48
N MET A 6 7.59 21.78 -0.70
CA MET A 6 7.95 20.46 -1.22
C MET A 6 8.89 19.70 -0.28
N ASP A 7 9.86 20.37 0.33
CA ASP A 7 10.76 19.78 1.32
C ASP A 7 10.04 19.31 2.60
N LYS A 8 9.01 20.05 3.02
CA LYS A 8 8.15 19.64 4.15
C LYS A 8 7.35 18.39 3.77
N VAL A 9 6.74 18.38 2.58
CA VAL A 9 5.96 17.24 2.07
C VAL A 9 6.80 15.96 2.01
N ARG A 10 8.07 16.04 1.58
CA ARG A 10 8.99 14.88 1.56
C ARG A 10 9.14 14.23 2.93
N LYS A 11 9.04 15.00 4.01
CA LYS A 11 9.15 14.53 5.41
C LYS A 11 7.82 14.13 6.05
N MET A 12 6.69 14.43 5.40
CA MET A 12 5.35 14.10 5.93
C MET A 12 5.02 12.60 5.86
N ASN A 13 4.04 12.19 6.67
CA ASN A 13 3.42 10.87 6.59
C ASN A 13 2.39 10.79 5.44
N VAL A 14 2.03 9.57 5.05
CA VAL A 14 1.10 9.31 3.92
C VAL A 14 -0.28 9.93 4.16
N ALA A 15 -0.77 9.95 5.40
CA ALA A 15 -2.08 10.51 5.72
C ALA A 15 -2.14 12.02 5.46
N LYS A 16 -1.09 12.75 5.85
CA LYS A 16 -1.01 14.20 5.63
C LYS A 16 -0.84 14.54 4.14
N ILE A 17 -0.07 13.74 3.41
CA ILE A 17 0.06 13.86 1.95
C ILE A 17 -1.32 13.67 1.28
N ARG A 18 -2.10 12.68 1.72
CA ARG A 18 -3.46 12.45 1.19
C ARG A 18 -4.42 13.60 1.51
N GLN A 19 -4.29 14.22 2.68
CA GLN A 19 -5.05 15.42 3.02
C GLN A 19 -4.73 16.56 2.04
N LEU A 20 -3.44 16.83 1.80
CA LEU A 20 -3.01 17.86 0.83
C LEU A 20 -3.51 17.57 -0.59
N GLN A 21 -3.50 16.29 -1.03
CA GLN A 21 -4.07 15.91 -2.33
C GLN A 21 -5.56 16.26 -2.41
N SER A 22 -6.32 15.98 -1.35
CA SER A 22 -7.76 16.27 -1.29
C SER A 22 -8.02 17.78 -1.33
N GLU A 23 -7.21 18.58 -0.65
CA GLU A 23 -7.29 20.05 -0.68
C GLU A 23 -7.00 20.62 -2.08
N VAL A 24 -6.00 20.08 -2.79
CA VAL A 24 -5.69 20.53 -4.16
C VAL A 24 -6.79 20.13 -5.14
N ILE A 25 -7.33 18.92 -5.03
CA ILE A 25 -8.49 18.47 -5.83
C ILE A 25 -9.69 19.39 -5.58
N ALA A 26 -10.02 19.66 -4.32
CA ALA A 26 -11.14 20.53 -3.97
C ALA A 26 -10.97 21.95 -4.54
N LYS A 27 -9.74 22.50 -4.57
CA LYS A 27 -9.46 23.81 -5.20
C LYS A 27 -9.70 23.78 -6.71
N ILE A 28 -9.31 22.70 -7.39
CA ILE A 28 -9.55 22.54 -8.83
C ILE A 28 -11.05 22.43 -9.09
N GLU A 29 -11.77 21.62 -8.32
CA GLU A 29 -13.20 21.35 -8.53
C GLU A 29 -14.07 22.57 -8.21
N THR A 30 -13.80 23.25 -7.10
CA THR A 30 -14.62 24.38 -6.63
C THR A 30 -14.44 25.61 -7.51
N ASN A 31 -13.22 25.86 -8.00
CA ASN A 31 -12.88 27.09 -8.71
C ASN A 31 -12.61 26.84 -10.20
N TYR A 32 -13.06 25.73 -10.76
CA TYR A 32 -12.66 25.28 -12.10
C TYR A 32 -12.84 26.35 -13.18
N ASP A 33 -14.00 27.02 -13.18
CA ASP A 33 -14.36 28.04 -14.16
C ASP A 33 -13.66 29.38 -13.94
N GLU A 34 -13.21 29.63 -12.70
CA GLU A 34 -12.50 30.86 -12.30
C GLU A 34 -10.99 30.74 -12.51
N LEU A 35 -10.45 29.52 -12.49
CA LEU A 35 -9.02 29.27 -12.65
C LEU A 35 -8.60 29.43 -14.12
N SER A 36 -7.58 30.25 -14.31
CA SER A 36 -6.87 30.31 -15.58
C SER A 36 -6.28 28.95 -15.95
N ARG A 37 -5.94 28.80 -17.23
CA ARG A 37 -5.28 27.58 -17.72
C ARG A 37 -3.95 27.32 -17.02
N ASP A 38 -3.20 28.38 -16.70
CA ASP A 38 -1.89 28.26 -16.06
C ASP A 38 -2.03 27.86 -14.59
N GLU A 39 -2.98 28.43 -13.85
CA GLU A 39 -3.26 28.02 -12.47
C GLU A 39 -3.72 26.56 -12.39
N ARG A 40 -4.57 26.11 -13.33
CA ARG A 40 -4.96 24.70 -13.43
C ARG A 40 -3.75 23.81 -13.65
N LYS A 41 -2.81 24.23 -14.51
CA LYS A 41 -1.58 23.48 -14.79
C LYS A 41 -0.67 23.42 -13.56
N GLU A 42 -0.56 24.50 -12.79
CA GLU A 42 0.19 24.50 -11.52
C GLU A 42 -0.42 23.54 -10.50
N LEU A 43 -1.73 23.55 -10.30
CA LEU A 43 -2.41 22.64 -9.37
C LEU A 43 -2.28 21.17 -9.82
N GLN A 44 -2.33 20.90 -11.12
CA GLN A 44 -2.08 19.56 -11.66
C GLN A 44 -0.63 19.09 -11.44
N ASN A 45 0.35 19.99 -11.58
CA ASN A 45 1.74 19.67 -11.27
C ASN A 45 1.93 19.38 -9.78
N ASP A 46 1.26 20.14 -8.91
CA ASP A 46 1.26 19.90 -7.47
C ASP A 46 0.67 18.53 -7.12
N LEU A 47 -0.44 18.14 -7.75
CA LEU A 47 -1.01 16.79 -7.59
C LEU A 47 -0.03 15.70 -8.01
N LYS A 48 0.60 15.86 -9.19
CA LYS A 48 1.57 14.89 -9.71
C LYS A 48 2.77 14.74 -8.77
N PHE A 49 3.25 15.83 -8.18
CA PHE A 49 4.30 15.80 -7.18
C PHE A 49 3.86 15.05 -5.92
N LEU A 50 2.68 15.38 -5.38
CA LEU A 50 2.13 14.70 -4.18
C LEU A 50 1.92 13.20 -4.41
N GLU A 51 1.45 12.79 -5.59
CA GLU A 51 1.32 11.38 -5.98
C GLU A 51 2.66 10.67 -6.02
N GLY A 52 3.68 11.26 -6.65
CA GLY A 52 5.02 10.68 -6.70
C GLY A 52 5.63 10.47 -5.30
N ILE A 53 5.47 11.45 -4.40
CA ILE A 53 5.95 11.31 -3.01
C ILE A 53 5.16 10.26 -2.25
N ARG A 54 3.83 10.22 -2.42
CA ARG A 54 2.99 9.21 -1.77
C ARG A 54 3.36 7.79 -2.24
N ASP A 55 3.54 7.61 -3.54
CA ASP A 55 3.80 6.31 -4.13
C ASP A 55 5.21 5.81 -3.82
N SER A 56 6.22 6.70 -3.81
CA SER A 56 7.56 6.35 -3.30
C SER A 56 7.55 5.96 -1.82
N LYS A 57 6.70 6.59 -0.99
CA LYS A 57 6.52 6.22 0.43
C LYS A 57 5.72 4.93 0.64
N LYS A 58 4.85 4.55 -0.30
CA LYS A 58 4.10 3.28 -0.22
C LYS A 58 5.02 2.06 -0.35
N GLY A 59 6.18 2.20 -1.01
CA GLY A 59 7.08 1.08 -1.31
C GLY A 59 6.35 -0.07 -2.03
N ILE A 60 6.93 -1.27 -2.01
CA ILE A 60 6.18 -2.48 -2.33
C ILE A 60 5.32 -2.80 -1.11
N THR A 61 4.01 -2.56 -1.20
CA THR A 61 3.09 -2.85 -0.09
C THR A 61 3.14 -4.33 0.28
N ALA A 62 2.85 -4.66 1.53
CA ALA A 62 2.79 -6.07 1.97
C ALA A 62 1.84 -6.92 1.11
N ALA A 63 0.73 -6.34 0.65
CA ALA A 63 -0.19 -6.99 -0.28
C ALA A 63 0.48 -7.26 -1.65
N SER A 64 1.23 -6.29 -2.18
CA SER A 64 1.98 -6.46 -3.43
C SER A 64 3.12 -7.48 -3.29
N LYS A 65 3.82 -7.50 -2.15
CA LYS A 65 4.84 -8.53 -1.85
C LYS A 65 4.21 -9.93 -1.85
N LEU A 66 3.08 -10.10 -1.15
CA LEU A 66 2.36 -11.37 -1.09
C LEU A 66 1.77 -11.81 -2.44
N LEU A 67 1.38 -10.87 -3.30
CA LEU A 67 0.92 -11.16 -4.67
C LEU A 67 2.05 -11.65 -5.57
N ALA A 68 3.25 -11.07 -5.44
CA ALA A 68 4.44 -11.50 -6.17
C ALA A 68 5.05 -12.79 -5.61
N PHE A 69 4.77 -13.11 -4.34
CA PHE A 69 5.28 -14.30 -3.67
C PHE A 69 4.77 -15.59 -4.32
N THR A 70 5.69 -16.49 -4.63
CA THR A 70 5.45 -17.73 -5.36
C THR A 70 5.40 -18.95 -4.42
N VAL A 71 4.87 -20.05 -4.94
CA VAL A 71 4.82 -21.33 -4.21
C VAL A 71 6.24 -21.89 -4.02
N GLU A 72 7.10 -21.69 -5.00
CA GLU A 72 8.49 -22.15 -5.02
C GLU A 72 9.31 -21.41 -3.96
N GLU A 73 9.20 -20.08 -3.90
CA GLU A 73 9.82 -19.27 -2.84
C GLU A 73 9.34 -19.70 -1.45
N TYR A 74 8.04 -19.95 -1.29
CA TYR A 74 7.51 -20.50 -0.04
C TYR A 74 8.16 -21.83 0.32
N LYS A 75 8.22 -22.80 -0.61
CA LYS A 75 8.79 -24.12 -0.36
C LYS A 75 10.27 -24.04 0.04
N GLU A 76 11.03 -23.14 -0.56
CA GLU A 76 12.43 -22.91 -0.19
C GLU A 76 12.55 -22.28 1.20
N LEU A 77 11.80 -21.20 1.48
CA LEU A 77 11.84 -20.54 2.79
C LEU A 77 11.33 -21.42 3.92
N ALA A 78 10.32 -22.26 3.67
CA ALA A 78 9.73 -23.17 4.65
C ALA A 78 10.67 -24.30 5.09
N LYS A 79 11.81 -24.52 4.40
CA LYS A 79 12.84 -25.48 4.84
C LYS A 79 13.54 -25.03 6.12
N SER A 80 13.67 -23.73 6.32
CA SER A 80 14.45 -23.14 7.42
C SER A 80 13.70 -22.10 8.25
N ASN A 81 12.51 -21.66 7.82
CA ASN A 81 11.74 -20.62 8.47
C ASN A 81 10.32 -21.09 8.83
N SER A 82 9.78 -20.54 9.93
CA SER A 82 8.37 -20.73 10.29
C SER A 82 7.45 -19.86 9.44
N ASP A 83 6.20 -20.28 9.25
CA ASP A 83 5.18 -19.46 8.55
C ASP A 83 5.03 -18.06 9.15
N LYS A 84 5.20 -17.93 10.47
CA LYS A 84 5.17 -16.64 11.17
C LYS A 84 6.33 -15.76 10.72
N SER A 85 7.55 -16.31 10.70
CA SER A 85 8.74 -15.57 10.24
C SER A 85 8.61 -15.13 8.79
N ILE A 86 8.07 -15.98 7.92
CA ILE A 86 7.84 -15.66 6.51
C ILE A 86 6.76 -14.57 6.36
N ALA A 87 5.68 -14.65 7.15
CA ALA A 87 4.63 -13.62 7.17
C ALA A 87 5.18 -12.26 7.65
N ASP A 88 6.00 -12.26 8.70
CA ASP A 88 6.65 -11.07 9.25
C ASP A 88 7.61 -10.45 8.21
N GLU A 89 8.39 -11.25 7.48
CA GLU A 89 9.27 -10.79 6.39
C GLU A 89 8.50 -10.15 5.22
N LEU A 90 7.34 -10.74 4.86
CA LEU A 90 6.43 -10.19 3.85
C LEU A 90 5.64 -8.96 4.35
N GLY A 91 5.67 -8.69 5.67
CA GLY A 91 4.93 -7.60 6.30
C GLY A 91 3.41 -7.82 6.34
N VAL A 92 2.95 -9.07 6.30
CA VAL A 92 1.53 -9.45 6.33
C VAL A 92 1.17 -10.14 7.64
N SER A 93 -0.09 -10.08 8.05
CA SER A 93 -0.55 -10.85 9.21
C SER A 93 -0.48 -12.37 8.94
N CYS A 94 -0.28 -13.17 10.00
CA CYS A 94 -0.34 -14.63 9.91
C CYS A 94 -1.66 -15.14 9.30
N SER A 95 -2.78 -14.46 9.57
CA SER A 95 -4.09 -14.79 8.97
C SER A 95 -4.10 -14.59 7.45
N THR A 96 -3.60 -13.44 6.99
CA THR A 96 -3.48 -13.12 5.56
C THR A 96 -2.57 -14.11 4.83
N PHE A 97 -1.45 -14.49 5.47
CA PHE A 97 -0.53 -15.47 4.92
C PHE A 97 -1.15 -16.88 4.88
N ALA A 98 -1.89 -17.29 5.93
CA ALA A 98 -2.61 -18.56 5.93
C ALA A 98 -3.66 -18.64 4.82
N ASP A 99 -4.39 -17.55 4.56
CA ASP A 99 -5.35 -17.48 3.43
C ASP A 99 -4.66 -17.60 2.08
N TRP A 100 -3.50 -16.95 1.90
CA TRP A 100 -2.69 -17.10 0.69
C TRP A 100 -2.28 -18.56 0.48
N LYS A 101 -1.80 -19.25 1.53
CA LYS A 101 -1.45 -20.67 1.45
C LYS A 101 -2.63 -21.58 1.10
N ARG A 102 -3.82 -21.31 1.68
CA ARG A 102 -5.06 -22.04 1.32
C ARG A 102 -5.40 -21.86 -0.16
N LYS A 103 -5.35 -20.64 -0.69
CA LYS A 103 -5.62 -20.35 -2.10
C LYS A 103 -4.62 -21.01 -3.06
N LYS A 104 -3.41 -21.31 -2.59
CA LYS A 104 -2.35 -21.99 -3.34
C LYS A 104 -2.30 -23.51 -3.11
N ASN A 105 -3.27 -24.08 -2.39
CA ASN A 105 -3.33 -25.51 -2.03
C ASN A 105 -2.08 -26.01 -1.26
N LEU A 106 -1.44 -25.14 -0.49
CA LEU A 106 -0.24 -25.45 0.31
C LEU A 106 -0.56 -25.96 1.72
N VAL A 107 -1.82 -25.82 2.14
CA VAL A 107 -2.32 -26.41 3.39
C VAL A 107 -3.27 -27.53 2.98
N PRO A 108 -3.05 -28.78 3.42
CA PRO A 108 -4.02 -29.85 3.23
C PRO A 108 -5.37 -29.39 3.81
N TRP A 109 -6.47 -29.65 3.12
CA TRP A 109 -7.79 -29.37 3.65
C TRP A 109 -8.00 -30.18 4.95
N ASN A 110 -7.77 -29.53 6.09
CA ASN A 110 -7.91 -30.19 7.39
C ASN A 110 -9.37 -30.11 7.81
N ASN A 111 -10.08 -31.21 7.59
CA ASN A 111 -11.48 -31.39 7.92
C ASN A 111 -11.75 -31.48 9.45
N ASN A 112 -10.71 -31.37 10.28
CA ASN A 112 -10.78 -31.55 11.73
C ASN A 112 -11.04 -30.27 12.53
N VAL A 113 -11.65 -29.24 11.94
CA VAL A 113 -12.29 -28.16 12.74
C VAL A 113 -13.73 -28.55 13.09
N LYS A 114 -13.94 -29.79 13.57
CA LYS A 114 -15.12 -30.12 14.38
C LYS A 114 -14.78 -29.80 15.82
N GLY A 115 -15.41 -28.77 16.38
CA GLY A 115 -15.47 -28.55 17.83
C GLY A 115 -14.48 -27.51 18.37
N ARG A 116 -14.77 -26.22 18.16
CA ARG A 116 -14.75 -25.29 19.30
C ARG A 116 -16.21 -25.06 19.67
N ASN A 117 -16.68 -25.85 20.64
CA ASN A 117 -17.90 -25.48 21.36
C ASN A 117 -17.65 -24.14 22.05
N ILE A 118 -18.64 -23.27 21.92
CA ILE A 118 -18.88 -22.11 22.80
C ILE A 118 -19.24 -22.64 24.18
#